data_AF-A0A3C0ZE85-F1
#
_entry.id   AF-A0A3C0ZE85-F1
#
_cell.length_a   1.000
_cell.length_b   1.000
_cell.length_c   1.000
_cell.angle_alpha   90.00
_cell.angle_beta   90.00
_cell.angle_gamma   90.00
#
_symmetry.space_group_name_H-M   'P 1'
#
loop_
_entity.id
_entity.type
_entity.pdbx_description
1 polymer ?
#
loop_
_entity_poly.entity_id
_entity_poly.type
_entity_poly.pdbx_seq_one_letter_code
_entity_poly.pdbx_strand_id
1 'polypeptide(L)'
;MGFLNTIFGKKENKKDSITEFWDWFKKNEQAFFQIVKAGEQIDQHFFSKLSPTIDALRKELYFLTGMYDDNTAELVITPDGVIKNIAFVEHLIASAPALAHWKFTALKPAIADMEKFKITMYGFTFDIKDMFFYPIQHRYHPDEVDIVIVHPDYTEEHKANISHGIEIFLDNYIGELNSIIAIDNLNVTSKELATEELIPLLKLKDYLIWREKEFVEKYTDVRHLTADDTYTAFEGTLENDLPIFAIINTTLLDWDGKASHPWIVTLKISYDGTATNGMPDQETYDLMDKYEEELMNSLPNDIGFLNIGRETADSLREIYLACTEFRKASRAIDRLIEQYREILQIDYSIYKDKYWKTFERFYKQIE
;
A
#
# COMPACT_ATOMS: atom_id res chain seq x y z
N MET A 1 32.70 -30.01 -33.27
CA MET A 1 31.52 -29.42 -33.94
C MET A 1 30.40 -29.47 -32.92
N GLY A 2 30.08 -28.46 -32.13
CA GLY A 2 30.18 -27.02 -32.33
C GLY A 2 28.76 -26.51 -32.48
N PHE A 3 28.10 -26.12 -31.37
CA PHE A 3 26.95 -25.20 -31.28
C PHE A 3 26.59 -24.96 -29.81
N LEU A 4 27.49 -24.31 -29.08
CA LEU A 4 27.15 -23.57 -27.86
C LEU A 4 27.93 -22.26 -27.94
N ASN A 5 27.36 -21.29 -28.64
CA ASN A 5 27.86 -19.93 -28.63
C ASN A 5 26.66 -18.98 -28.53
N THR A 6 26.69 -18.20 -27.45
CA THR A 6 26.19 -16.82 -27.36
C THR A 6 24.72 -16.55 -27.64
N ILE A 7 23.93 -16.51 -26.56
CA ILE A 7 22.92 -15.47 -26.36
C ILE A 7 23.15 -14.84 -24.98
N PHE A 8 24.32 -14.22 -24.80
CA PHE A 8 24.42 -13.08 -23.90
C PHE A 8 24.27 -11.86 -24.79
N GLY A 9 23.02 -11.47 -25.04
CA GLY A 9 22.73 -10.14 -25.56
C GLY A 9 23.38 -9.13 -24.62
N LYS A 10 24.18 -8.23 -25.18
CA LYS A 10 24.68 -7.06 -24.46
C LYS A 10 23.50 -6.42 -23.73
N LYS A 11 23.51 -6.41 -22.40
CA LYS A 11 22.73 -5.44 -21.64
C LYS A 11 23.26 -4.08 -22.07
N GLU A 12 22.63 -3.45 -23.06
CA GLU A 12 22.72 -2.01 -23.17
C GLU A 12 22.41 -1.47 -21.77
N ASN A 13 23.29 -0.59 -21.26
CA ASN A 13 23.05 0.14 -20.02
C ASN A 13 21.83 1.03 -20.25
N LYS A 14 20.63 0.44 -20.17
CA LYS A 14 19.37 1.16 -20.10
C LYS A 14 19.50 2.01 -18.86
N LYS A 15 19.49 3.33 -19.06
CA LYS A 15 19.57 4.27 -17.95
C LYS A 15 18.36 4.00 -17.05
N ASP A 16 18.59 4.04 -15.75
CA ASP A 16 17.55 3.86 -14.76
C ASP A 16 16.41 4.86 -15.01
N SER A 17 15.16 4.38 -15.08
CA SER A 17 13.98 5.17 -15.47
C SER A 17 13.75 6.36 -14.53
N ILE A 18 14.09 6.20 -13.24
CA ILE A 18 14.07 7.29 -12.24
C ILE A 18 15.07 8.38 -12.63
N THR A 19 16.29 7.98 -13.02
CA THR A 19 17.31 8.92 -13.48
C THR A 19 16.88 9.64 -14.76
N GLU A 20 16.24 8.93 -15.71
CA GLU A 20 15.69 9.53 -16.93
C GLU A 20 14.59 10.55 -16.64
N PHE A 21 13.68 10.24 -15.71
CA PHE A 21 12.65 11.17 -15.25
C PHE A 21 13.25 12.45 -14.67
N TRP A 22 14.23 12.33 -13.77
CA TRP A 22 14.84 13.51 -13.14
C TRP A 22 15.66 14.36 -14.10
N ASP A 23 16.35 13.74 -15.06
CA ASP A 23 17.05 14.46 -16.13
C ASP A 23 16.08 15.20 -17.05
N TRP A 24 14.92 14.60 -17.33
CA TRP A 24 13.85 15.26 -18.06
C TRP A 24 13.28 16.43 -17.25
N PHE A 25 12.98 16.24 -15.96
CA PHE A 25 12.43 17.30 -15.10
C PHE A 25 13.39 18.48 -15.02
N LYS A 26 14.68 18.22 -14.79
CA LYS A 26 15.74 19.24 -14.70
C LYS A 26 15.86 20.08 -15.97
N LYS A 27 15.60 19.52 -17.15
CA LYS A 27 15.61 20.27 -18.42
C LYS A 27 14.43 21.24 -18.56
N ASN A 28 13.33 20.96 -17.86
CA ASN A 28 12.08 21.71 -17.97
C ASN A 28 11.79 22.58 -16.73
N GLU A 29 12.59 22.44 -15.67
CA GLU A 29 12.32 23.00 -14.33
C GLU A 29 12.03 24.50 -14.33
N GLN A 30 12.75 25.28 -15.14
CA GLN A 30 12.55 26.73 -15.20
C GLN A 30 11.19 27.09 -15.80
N ALA A 31 10.80 26.42 -16.89
CA ALA A 31 9.51 26.65 -17.54
C ALA A 31 8.37 26.22 -16.62
N PHE A 32 8.51 25.05 -16.00
CA PHE A 32 7.57 24.55 -15.01
C PHE A 32 7.41 25.51 -13.82
N PHE A 33 8.52 26.06 -13.30
CA PHE A 33 8.47 26.99 -12.18
C PHE A 33 7.68 28.25 -12.55
N GLN A 34 7.89 28.81 -13.74
CA GLN A 34 7.12 29.98 -14.19
C GLN A 34 5.61 29.67 -14.33
N ILE A 35 5.26 28.48 -14.81
CA ILE A 35 3.86 28.03 -14.93
C ILE A 35 3.22 27.92 -13.53
N VAL A 36 3.88 27.24 -12.60
CA VAL A 36 3.37 27.07 -11.23
C VAL A 36 3.27 28.41 -10.52
N LYS A 37 4.26 29.29 -10.69
CA LYS A 37 4.27 30.63 -10.10
C LYS A 37 3.18 31.55 -10.66
N ALA A 38 2.88 31.44 -11.95
CA ALA A 38 1.80 32.20 -12.57
C ALA A 38 0.42 31.74 -12.10
N GLY A 39 0.26 30.46 -11.74
CA GLY A 39 -1.02 29.90 -11.28
C GLY A 39 -2.04 29.68 -12.41
N GLU A 40 -1.70 30.00 -13.65
CA GLU A 40 -2.60 29.95 -14.81
C GLU A 40 -2.27 28.75 -15.70
N GLN A 41 -3.31 28.03 -16.16
CA GLN A 41 -3.19 26.92 -17.12
C GLN A 41 -2.21 25.80 -16.69
N ILE A 42 -2.06 25.58 -15.38
CA ILE A 42 -1.22 24.53 -14.80
C ILE A 42 -1.59 23.16 -15.40
N ASP A 43 -2.88 22.86 -15.54
CA ASP A 43 -3.36 21.60 -16.13
C ASP A 43 -2.79 21.37 -17.54
N GLN A 44 -2.83 22.41 -18.38
CA GLN A 44 -2.46 22.31 -19.79
C GLN A 44 -0.94 22.30 -19.98
N HIS A 45 -0.20 23.06 -19.18
CA HIS A 45 1.23 23.29 -19.41
C HIS A 45 2.16 22.54 -18.46
N PHE A 46 1.67 22.10 -17.31
CA PHE A 46 2.42 21.30 -16.34
C PHE A 46 1.85 19.87 -16.22
N PHE A 47 0.57 19.71 -15.86
CA PHE A 47 0.00 18.36 -15.62
C PHE A 47 0.00 17.50 -16.88
N SER A 48 -0.40 18.05 -18.03
CA SER A 48 -0.40 17.31 -19.31
C SER A 48 0.98 16.78 -19.73
N LYS A 49 2.07 17.38 -19.20
CA LYS A 49 3.45 16.97 -19.45
C LYS A 49 3.94 15.99 -18.39
N LEU A 50 3.57 16.21 -17.14
CA LEU A 50 4.03 15.40 -16.01
C LEU A 50 3.32 14.05 -15.93
N SER A 51 1.99 14.01 -16.10
CA SER A 51 1.19 12.77 -16.02
C SER A 51 1.77 11.61 -16.84
N PRO A 52 2.02 11.73 -18.16
CA PRO A 52 2.54 10.61 -18.94
C PRO A 52 3.94 10.16 -18.50
N THR A 53 4.76 11.06 -17.94
CA THR A 53 6.09 10.69 -17.44
C THR A 53 6.03 9.95 -16.11
N ILE A 54 5.11 10.33 -15.23
CA ILE A 54 4.84 9.63 -13.96
C ILE A 54 4.21 8.26 -14.25
N ASP A 55 3.23 8.18 -15.14
CA ASP A 55 2.57 6.93 -15.53
C ASP A 55 3.50 5.91 -16.20
N ALA A 56 4.62 6.38 -16.77
CA ALA A 56 5.66 5.55 -17.35
C ALA A 56 6.65 5.02 -16.29
N LEU A 57 6.77 5.68 -15.14
CA LEU A 57 7.55 5.20 -14.01
C LEU A 57 6.82 4.08 -13.27
N ARG A 58 5.58 4.33 -12.89
CA ARG A 58 4.72 3.38 -12.17
C ARG A 58 3.26 3.81 -12.26
N LYS A 59 2.36 2.84 -12.38
CA LYS A 59 0.91 3.08 -12.32
C LYS A 59 0.48 3.47 -10.91
N GLU A 60 -0.67 4.14 -10.82
CA GLU A 60 -1.29 4.54 -9.56
C GLU A 60 -0.40 5.47 -8.73
N LEU A 61 0.22 6.42 -9.42
CA LEU A 61 0.93 7.55 -8.82
C LEU A 61 0.23 8.84 -9.22
N TYR A 62 0.02 9.70 -8.24
CA TYR A 62 -0.61 11.00 -8.39
C TYR A 62 0.33 12.08 -7.89
N PHE A 63 -0.01 13.34 -8.16
CA PHE A 63 0.82 14.45 -7.75
C PHE A 63 0.02 15.73 -7.50
N LEU A 64 0.60 16.62 -6.70
CA LEU A 64 0.12 17.96 -6.42
C LEU A 64 1.26 18.94 -6.67
N THR A 65 0.92 20.15 -7.12
CA THR A 65 1.91 21.22 -7.31
C THR A 65 1.37 22.55 -6.82
N GLY A 66 2.27 23.42 -6.36
CA GLY A 66 1.94 24.76 -5.92
C GLY A 66 3.17 25.53 -5.49
N MET A 67 3.01 26.81 -5.19
CA MET A 67 4.08 27.60 -4.56
C MET A 67 4.19 27.20 -3.09
N TYR A 68 5.37 26.77 -2.66
CA TYR A 68 5.71 26.54 -1.25
C TYR A 68 5.95 27.86 -0.51
N ASP A 69 6.64 28.78 -1.19
CA ASP A 69 6.89 30.15 -0.76
C ASP A 69 7.01 31.06 -2.01
N ASP A 70 7.38 32.34 -1.84
CA ASP A 70 7.47 33.32 -2.94
C ASP A 70 8.47 32.95 -4.06
N ASN A 71 9.42 32.06 -3.78
CA ASN A 71 10.57 31.73 -4.64
C ASN A 71 10.72 30.23 -4.94
N THR A 72 9.94 29.37 -4.29
CA THR A 72 10.06 27.91 -4.37
C THR A 72 8.71 27.29 -4.72
N ALA A 73 8.65 26.53 -5.81
CA ALA A 73 7.54 25.63 -6.11
C ALA A 73 7.75 24.28 -5.43
N GLU A 74 6.67 23.59 -5.08
CA GLU A 74 6.69 22.23 -4.55
C GLU A 74 5.96 21.28 -5.48
N LEU A 75 6.58 20.13 -5.76
CA LEU A 75 5.93 18.98 -6.37
C LEU A 75 5.85 17.87 -5.32
N VAL A 76 4.63 17.52 -4.94
CA VAL A 76 4.34 16.35 -4.11
C VAL A 76 3.97 15.19 -5.02
N ILE A 77 4.62 14.04 -4.88
CA ILE A 77 4.21 12.78 -5.51
C ILE A 77 3.64 11.88 -4.44
N THR A 78 2.47 11.31 -4.69
CA THR A 78 1.67 10.56 -3.71
C THR A 78 1.17 9.25 -4.32
N PRO A 79 1.23 8.13 -3.57
CA PRO A 79 0.64 6.86 -3.98
C PRO A 79 -0.88 6.81 -3.74
N ASP A 80 -1.47 7.83 -3.13
CA ASP A 80 -2.90 7.97 -2.84
C ASP A 80 -3.50 6.70 -2.21
N GLY A 81 -2.89 6.26 -1.11
CA GLY A 81 -3.32 5.06 -0.37
C GLY A 81 -2.77 3.73 -0.90
N VAL A 82 -2.17 3.68 -2.09
CA VAL A 82 -1.61 2.44 -2.65
C VAL A 82 -0.29 2.05 -1.97
N ILE A 83 -0.37 1.22 -0.93
CA ILE A 83 0.76 0.90 -0.04
C ILE A 83 2.01 0.39 -0.78
N LYS A 84 1.84 -0.48 -1.79
CA LYS A 84 2.97 -1.00 -2.59
C LYS A 84 3.80 0.09 -3.28
N ASN A 85 3.18 1.26 -3.52
CA ASN A 85 3.81 2.40 -4.18
C ASN A 85 4.59 3.31 -3.23
N ILE A 86 4.37 3.25 -1.92
CA ILE A 86 4.99 4.15 -0.92
C ILE A 86 6.53 4.10 -1.02
N ALA A 87 7.13 2.91 -0.95
CA ALA A 87 8.59 2.78 -0.96
C ALA A 87 9.23 3.26 -2.27
N PHE A 88 8.50 3.15 -3.38
CA PHE A 88 8.92 3.65 -4.69
C PHE A 88 8.89 5.17 -4.74
N VAL A 89 7.80 5.80 -4.27
CA VAL A 89 7.67 7.26 -4.21
C VAL A 89 8.74 7.87 -3.31
N GLU A 90 8.98 7.28 -2.13
CA GLU A 90 10.06 7.70 -1.24
C GLU A 90 11.43 7.62 -1.94
N HIS A 91 11.68 6.56 -2.70
CA HIS A 91 12.93 6.40 -3.45
C HIS A 91 13.05 7.38 -4.62
N LEU A 92 11.97 7.59 -5.37
CA LEU A 92 11.88 8.56 -6.47
C LEU A 92 12.29 9.95 -5.97
N ILE A 93 11.65 10.44 -4.91
CA ILE A 93 11.92 11.76 -4.34
C ILE A 93 13.30 11.83 -3.70
N ALA A 94 13.76 10.79 -3.01
CA ALA A 94 15.12 10.74 -2.46
C ALA A 94 16.21 10.80 -3.54
N SER A 95 15.87 10.45 -4.79
CA SER A 95 16.77 10.51 -5.95
C SER A 95 16.68 11.84 -6.71
N ALA A 96 15.85 12.78 -6.25
CA ALA A 96 15.65 14.07 -6.91
C ALA A 96 16.93 14.92 -6.92
N PRO A 97 17.25 15.61 -8.03
CA PRO A 97 18.34 16.56 -8.06
C PRO A 97 17.99 17.80 -7.23
N ALA A 98 18.99 18.41 -6.60
CA ALA A 98 18.82 19.71 -5.98
C ALA A 98 18.61 20.79 -7.05
N LEU A 99 17.45 21.45 -7.03
CA LEU A 99 17.08 22.53 -7.93
C LEU A 99 16.66 23.74 -7.09
N ALA A 100 17.19 24.93 -7.41
CA ALA A 100 17.09 26.09 -6.53
C ALA A 100 15.65 26.56 -6.25
N HIS A 101 14.73 26.36 -7.20
CA HIS A 101 13.35 26.82 -7.14
C HIS A 101 12.34 25.70 -6.89
N TRP A 102 12.80 24.50 -6.54
CA TRP A 102 11.94 23.34 -6.38
C TRP A 102 12.18 22.61 -5.07
N LYS A 103 11.07 22.26 -4.44
CA LYS A 103 10.99 21.27 -3.37
C LYS A 103 10.27 20.03 -3.90
N PHE A 104 10.81 18.86 -3.59
CA PHE A 104 10.21 17.58 -3.95
C PHE A 104 9.85 16.84 -2.68
N THR A 105 8.60 16.40 -2.60
CA THR A 105 8.06 15.77 -1.38
C THR A 105 7.39 14.46 -1.72
N ALA A 106 7.71 13.43 -0.94
CA ALA A 106 7.10 12.11 -1.01
C ALA A 106 5.92 12.07 -0.05
N LEU A 107 4.76 11.66 -0.57
CA LEU A 107 3.48 11.62 0.14
C LEU A 107 3.03 13.00 0.65
N LYS A 108 1.73 13.16 0.91
CA LYS A 108 1.18 14.42 1.43
C LYS A 108 1.64 14.60 2.89
N PRO A 109 2.40 15.66 3.23
CA PRO A 109 2.80 15.92 4.62
C PRO A 109 1.63 16.47 5.43
N ALA A 110 1.69 16.30 6.75
CA ALA A 110 0.77 16.98 7.66
C ALA A 110 0.94 18.51 7.58
N ILE A 111 -0.17 19.25 7.59
CA ILE A 111 -0.18 20.70 7.66
C ILE A 111 0.17 21.15 9.08
N ALA A 112 1.13 22.07 9.21
CA ALA A 112 1.60 22.55 10.51
C ALA A 112 0.52 23.31 11.30
N ASP A 113 -0.22 24.21 10.64
CA ASP A 113 -1.22 25.09 11.25
C ASP A 113 -2.65 24.51 11.13
N MET A 114 -2.84 23.25 11.53
CA MET A 114 -4.11 22.53 11.31
C MET A 114 -5.36 23.24 11.87
N GLU A 115 -5.24 23.96 13.00
CA GLU A 115 -6.39 24.69 13.59
C GLU A 115 -6.94 25.83 12.72
N LYS A 116 -6.18 26.26 11.71
CA LYS A 116 -6.61 27.26 10.71
C LYS A 116 -7.04 26.61 9.40
N PHE A 117 -6.76 25.31 9.23
CA PHE A 117 -7.07 24.58 8.02
C PHE A 117 -8.54 24.14 8.03
N LYS A 118 -9.22 24.39 6.92
CA LYS A 118 -10.61 23.97 6.68
C LYS A 118 -10.72 23.49 5.25
N ILE A 119 -11.47 22.41 5.04
CA ILE A 119 -11.82 21.94 3.71
C ILE A 119 -13.31 22.18 3.51
N THR A 120 -13.68 22.73 2.35
CA THR A 120 -15.07 22.75 1.89
C THR A 120 -15.18 21.88 0.65
N MET A 121 -15.95 20.80 0.73
CA MET A 121 -16.10 19.85 -0.37
C MET A 121 -17.48 19.20 -0.30
N TYR A 122 -18.08 18.93 -1.47
CA TYR A 122 -19.44 18.35 -1.58
C TYR A 122 -20.54 19.16 -0.86
N GLY A 123 -20.30 20.45 -0.59
CA GLY A 123 -21.21 21.30 0.19
C GLY A 123 -21.05 21.18 1.71
N PHE A 124 -20.12 20.36 2.21
CA PHE A 124 -19.81 20.19 3.64
C PHE A 124 -18.52 20.92 4.01
N THR A 125 -18.38 21.24 5.29
CA THR A 125 -17.17 21.86 5.86
C THR A 125 -16.52 20.92 6.86
N PHE A 126 -15.25 20.63 6.64
CA PHE A 126 -14.41 19.81 7.50
C PHE A 126 -13.46 20.74 8.27
N ASP A 127 -13.74 20.93 9.55
CA ASP A 127 -12.95 21.74 10.48
C ASP A 127 -12.63 20.90 11.73
N ILE A 128 -11.35 20.88 12.12
CA ILE A 128 -10.86 20.12 13.28
C ILE A 128 -11.62 20.47 14.57
N LYS A 129 -12.17 21.70 14.66
CA LYS A 129 -12.86 22.23 15.84
C LYS A 129 -14.29 21.73 15.98
N ASP A 130 -14.91 21.35 14.87
CA ASP A 130 -16.32 20.95 14.82
C ASP A 130 -16.49 19.42 14.76
N MET A 131 -15.39 18.69 14.60
CA MET A 131 -15.36 17.22 14.51
C MET A 131 -14.83 16.58 15.79
N PHE A 132 -15.32 15.37 16.05
CA PHE A 132 -14.94 14.55 17.19
C PHE A 132 -14.60 13.14 16.71
N PHE A 133 -14.03 12.32 17.58
CA PHE A 133 -13.85 10.90 17.33
C PHE A 133 -14.08 10.09 18.61
N TYR A 134 -14.30 8.81 18.44
CA TYR A 134 -14.18 7.83 19.51
C TYR A 134 -13.62 6.51 18.96
N PRO A 135 -12.79 5.79 19.72
CA PRO A 135 -12.28 4.49 19.31
C PRO A 135 -13.29 3.37 19.59
N ILE A 136 -13.30 2.34 18.75
CA ILE A 136 -14.00 1.08 19.02
C ILE A 136 -13.02 0.11 19.68
N GLN A 137 -13.40 -0.41 20.86
CA GLN A 137 -12.59 -1.40 21.57
C GLN A 137 -13.02 -2.81 21.21
N HIS A 138 -12.14 -3.56 20.57
CA HIS A 138 -12.36 -4.95 20.21
C HIS A 138 -11.76 -5.89 21.27
N ARG A 139 -12.60 -6.64 21.98
CA ARG A 139 -12.15 -7.55 23.05
C ARG A 139 -11.10 -8.58 22.58
N TYR A 140 -11.28 -9.12 21.38
CA TYR A 140 -10.41 -10.16 20.81
C TYR A 140 -9.36 -9.60 19.85
N HIS A 141 -9.48 -8.32 19.49
CA HIS A 141 -8.56 -7.61 18.60
C HIS A 141 -8.10 -6.28 19.22
N PRO A 142 -7.57 -6.28 20.45
CA PRO A 142 -7.34 -5.06 21.23
C PRO A 142 -6.27 -4.13 20.63
N ASP A 143 -5.50 -4.60 19.65
CA ASP A 143 -4.45 -3.84 18.98
C ASP A 143 -4.95 -3.15 17.70
N GLU A 144 -6.17 -3.45 17.24
CA GLU A 144 -6.80 -2.71 16.14
C GLU A 144 -7.06 -1.25 16.55
N VAL A 145 -6.82 -0.35 15.60
CA VAL A 145 -7.12 1.07 15.70
C VAL A 145 -8.34 1.31 14.81
N ASP A 146 -9.50 1.01 15.37
CA ASP A 146 -10.81 1.27 14.76
C ASP A 146 -11.38 2.57 15.33
N ILE A 147 -11.65 3.52 14.46
CA ILE A 147 -12.00 4.90 14.82
C ILE A 147 -13.28 5.29 14.12
N VAL A 148 -14.21 5.85 14.90
CA VAL A 148 -15.39 6.52 14.38
C VAL A 148 -15.19 8.03 14.48
N ILE A 149 -15.27 8.72 13.33
CA ILE A 149 -15.27 10.18 13.25
C ILE A 149 -16.71 10.67 13.30
N VAL A 150 -16.96 11.68 14.10
CA VAL A 150 -18.27 12.31 14.24
C VAL A 150 -18.25 13.63 13.49
N HIS A 151 -19.07 13.70 12.45
CA HIS A 151 -19.25 14.90 11.63
C HIS A 151 -20.63 15.52 11.89
N PRO A 152 -20.76 16.85 12.08
CA PRO A 152 -22.03 17.49 12.42
C PRO A 152 -23.12 17.29 11.36
N ASP A 153 -22.74 17.31 10.08
CA ASP A 153 -23.69 17.16 8.96
C ASP A 153 -23.91 15.71 8.51
N TYR A 154 -23.47 14.71 9.29
CA TYR A 154 -23.61 13.31 8.90
C TYR A 154 -25.07 12.88 8.79
N THR A 155 -25.39 12.23 7.67
CA THR A 155 -26.58 11.42 7.46
C THR A 155 -26.20 10.18 6.63
N GLU A 156 -27.03 9.12 6.67
CA GLU A 156 -26.80 7.95 5.81
C GLU A 156 -26.78 8.29 4.31
N GLU A 157 -27.59 9.27 3.89
CA GLU A 157 -27.60 9.77 2.50
C GLU A 157 -26.25 10.38 2.11
N HIS A 158 -25.60 11.11 3.01
CA HIS A 158 -24.35 11.81 2.76
C HIS A 158 -23.10 11.02 3.14
N LYS A 159 -23.26 9.78 3.64
CA LYS A 159 -22.18 8.95 4.18
C LYS A 159 -20.96 8.88 3.26
N ALA A 160 -21.15 8.60 1.98
CA ALA A 160 -20.05 8.46 1.03
C ALA A 160 -19.24 9.76 0.86
N ASN A 161 -19.92 10.89 0.68
CA ASN A 161 -19.28 12.20 0.48
C ASN A 161 -18.55 12.68 1.74
N ILE A 162 -19.16 12.48 2.92
CA ILE A 162 -18.56 12.88 4.19
C ILE A 162 -17.38 11.96 4.55
N SER A 163 -17.49 10.66 4.30
CA SER A 163 -16.37 9.71 4.52
C SER A 163 -15.17 10.08 3.66
N HIS A 164 -15.37 10.32 2.37
CA HIS A 164 -14.29 10.76 1.48
C HIS A 164 -13.68 12.10 1.90
N GLY A 165 -14.51 13.07 2.34
CA GLY A 165 -13.99 14.33 2.86
C GLY A 165 -13.20 14.20 4.16
N ILE A 166 -13.57 13.26 5.03
CA ILE A 166 -12.81 12.93 6.24
C ILE A 166 -11.48 12.27 5.88
N GLU A 167 -11.43 11.34 4.94
CA GLU A 167 -10.17 10.72 4.48
C GLU A 167 -9.18 11.78 3.98
N ILE A 168 -9.64 12.67 3.09
CA ILE A 168 -8.81 13.79 2.60
C ILE A 168 -8.41 14.72 3.75
N PHE A 169 -9.31 15.01 4.69
CA PHE A 169 -9.01 15.84 5.84
C PHE A 169 -7.93 15.22 6.73
N LEU A 170 -8.00 13.90 6.98
CA LEU A 170 -7.02 13.17 7.79
C LEU A 170 -5.65 13.13 7.11
N ASP A 171 -5.59 12.95 5.78
CA ASP A 171 -4.34 13.06 5.01
C ASP A 171 -3.64 14.41 5.26
N ASN A 172 -4.41 15.51 5.26
CA ASN A 172 -3.87 16.85 5.52
C ASN A 172 -3.52 17.06 7.01
N TYR A 173 -4.25 16.41 7.92
CA TYR A 173 -4.07 16.58 9.36
C TYR A 173 -2.86 15.82 9.90
N ILE A 174 -2.83 14.50 9.70
CA ILE A 174 -1.81 13.61 10.28
C ILE A 174 -0.75 13.21 9.25
N GLY A 175 -0.95 13.57 7.98
CA GLY A 175 -0.11 13.16 6.85
C GLY A 175 -0.60 11.84 6.27
N GLU A 176 -0.52 11.71 4.95
CA GLU A 176 -0.98 10.53 4.20
C GLU A 176 -0.37 9.23 4.75
N LEU A 177 0.94 9.23 5.03
CA LEU A 177 1.61 8.04 5.55
C LEU A 177 1.00 7.58 6.88
N ASN A 178 0.80 8.51 7.81
CA ASN A 178 0.26 8.18 9.13
C ASN A 178 -1.22 7.78 9.04
N SER A 179 -1.98 8.38 8.13
CA SER A 179 -3.35 7.97 7.84
C SER A 179 -3.41 6.49 7.46
N ILE A 180 -2.52 6.06 6.55
CA ILE A 180 -2.43 4.67 6.06
C ILE A 180 -1.94 3.70 7.15
N ILE A 181 -0.91 4.05 7.92
CA ILE A 181 -0.27 3.08 8.82
C ILE A 181 -0.85 3.07 10.23
N ALA A 182 -1.48 4.15 10.70
CA ALA A 182 -1.90 4.27 12.10
C ALA A 182 -3.37 3.90 12.33
N ILE A 183 -4.22 4.04 11.31
CA ILE A 183 -5.66 3.76 11.40
C ILE A 183 -5.92 2.46 10.63
N ASP A 184 -6.53 1.47 11.28
CA ASP A 184 -6.85 0.19 10.63
C ASP A 184 -8.27 0.19 10.06
N ASN A 185 -9.23 0.83 10.77
CA ASN A 185 -10.60 0.99 10.31
C ASN A 185 -11.08 2.42 10.61
N LEU A 186 -11.80 3.00 9.65
CA LEU A 186 -12.35 4.33 9.74
C LEU A 186 -13.84 4.29 9.41
N ASN A 187 -14.65 4.76 10.34
CA ASN A 187 -16.09 4.91 10.17
C ASN A 187 -16.49 6.36 10.45
N VAL A 188 -17.69 6.73 9.99
CA VAL A 188 -18.24 8.07 10.21
C VAL A 188 -19.66 7.97 10.72
N THR A 189 -20.02 8.87 11.63
CA THR A 189 -21.38 8.96 12.18
C THR A 189 -21.76 10.39 12.56
N SER A 190 -23.00 10.59 12.99
CA SER A 190 -23.48 11.85 13.57
C SER A 190 -23.35 11.85 15.08
N LYS A 191 -23.51 13.02 15.69
CA LYS A 191 -23.45 13.17 17.15
C LYS A 191 -24.54 12.38 17.86
N GLU A 192 -25.72 12.29 17.26
CA GLU A 192 -26.91 11.63 17.81
C GLU A 192 -26.78 10.09 17.78
N LEU A 193 -26.00 9.57 16.83
CA LEU A 193 -25.77 8.14 16.63
C LEU A 193 -24.49 7.63 17.31
N ALA A 194 -23.70 8.52 17.93
CA ALA A 194 -22.49 8.15 18.62
C ALA A 194 -22.77 7.22 19.82
N THR A 195 -21.99 6.15 19.93
CA THR A 195 -22.18 5.13 20.98
C THR A 195 -21.25 5.28 22.18
N GLU A 196 -20.23 6.14 22.07
CA GLU A 196 -19.17 6.33 23.06
C GLU A 196 -18.94 7.82 23.36
N GLU A 197 -18.08 8.10 24.35
CA GLU A 197 -17.68 9.47 24.69
C GLU A 197 -16.90 10.14 23.55
N LEU A 198 -17.33 11.35 23.20
CA LEU A 198 -16.74 12.12 22.10
C LEU A 198 -15.46 12.82 22.52
N ILE A 199 -14.37 12.51 21.81
CA ILE A 199 -13.06 13.13 22.00
C ILE A 199 -12.87 14.17 20.86
N PRO A 200 -12.41 15.40 21.16
CA PRO A 200 -12.12 16.38 20.10
C PRO A 200 -11.12 15.82 19.08
N LEU A 201 -11.39 16.00 17.78
CA LEU A 201 -10.53 15.44 16.71
C LEU A 201 -9.08 15.92 16.78
N LEU A 202 -8.85 17.11 17.33
CA LEU A 202 -7.51 17.65 17.61
C LEU A 202 -6.65 16.72 18.50
N LYS A 203 -7.24 15.81 19.28
CA LYS A 203 -6.50 14.83 20.10
C LYS A 203 -6.17 13.52 19.38
N LEU A 204 -6.67 13.32 18.16
CA LEU A 204 -6.50 12.07 17.42
C LEU A 204 -5.02 11.74 17.19
N LYS A 205 -4.19 12.73 16.84
CA LYS A 205 -2.76 12.50 16.61
C LYS A 205 -2.06 11.93 17.85
N ASP A 206 -2.33 12.50 19.03
CA ASP A 206 -1.77 12.03 20.30
C ASP A 206 -2.28 10.62 20.64
N TYR A 207 -3.57 10.35 20.40
CA TYR A 207 -4.15 9.03 20.56
C TYR A 207 -3.45 7.98 19.67
N LEU A 208 -3.23 8.28 18.39
CA LEU A 208 -2.56 7.38 17.45
C LEU A 208 -1.10 7.11 17.86
N ILE A 209 -0.37 8.13 18.30
CA ILE A 209 1.00 7.98 18.82
C ILE A 209 1.03 7.07 20.05
N TRP A 210 0.07 7.24 20.95
CA TRP A 210 -0.05 6.38 22.14
C TRP A 210 -0.33 4.92 21.74
N ARG A 211 -1.27 4.68 20.82
CA ARG A 211 -1.59 3.33 20.31
C ARG A 211 -0.42 2.65 19.64
N GLU A 212 0.33 3.39 18.82
CA GLU A 212 1.53 2.87 18.16
C GLU A 212 2.60 2.49 19.19
N LYS A 213 2.79 3.30 20.24
CA LYS A 213 3.74 3.00 21.30
C LYS A 213 3.38 1.70 22.03
N GLU A 214 2.11 1.51 22.41
CA GLU A 214 1.66 0.26 23.04
C GLU A 214 1.91 -0.96 22.15
N PHE A 215 1.63 -0.81 20.85
CA PHE A 215 1.83 -1.87 19.87
C PHE A 215 3.30 -2.25 19.72
N VAL A 216 4.18 -1.26 19.55
CA VAL A 216 5.63 -1.45 19.44
C VAL A 216 6.19 -2.12 20.70
N GLU A 217 5.82 -1.65 21.89
CA GLU A 217 6.27 -2.24 23.16
C GLU A 217 5.87 -3.72 23.30
N LYS A 218 4.71 -4.11 22.75
CA LYS A 218 4.19 -5.47 22.84
C LYS A 218 4.80 -6.43 21.79
N TYR A 219 5.09 -5.94 20.59
CA TYR A 219 5.35 -6.83 19.44
C TYR A 219 6.73 -6.74 18.80
N THR A 220 7.58 -5.75 19.14
CA THR A 220 8.89 -5.53 18.49
C THR A 220 9.78 -6.78 18.44
N ASP A 221 9.76 -7.60 19.48
CA ASP A 221 10.63 -8.78 19.62
C ASP A 221 9.92 -10.12 19.35
N VAL A 222 8.66 -10.08 18.91
CA VAL A 222 7.90 -11.31 18.61
C VAL A 222 8.39 -11.89 17.28
N ARG A 223 8.78 -13.16 17.30
CA ARG A 223 9.28 -13.90 16.14
C ARG A 223 8.65 -15.29 16.10
N HIS A 224 8.58 -15.87 14.91
CA HIS A 224 8.14 -17.25 14.69
C HIS A 224 9.26 -18.05 14.02
N LEU A 225 9.45 -19.30 14.44
CA LEU A 225 10.40 -20.24 13.84
C LEU A 225 9.63 -21.17 12.91
N THR A 226 9.91 -21.08 11.60
CA THR A 226 9.14 -21.78 10.56
C THR A 226 9.61 -23.20 10.26
N ALA A 227 10.71 -23.65 10.86
CA ALA A 227 11.38 -24.90 10.49
C ALA A 227 10.51 -26.16 10.69
N ASP A 228 9.58 -26.11 11.65
CA ASP A 228 8.71 -27.23 12.03
C ASP A 228 7.23 -26.95 11.71
N ASP A 229 6.96 -25.95 10.86
CA ASP A 229 5.60 -25.58 10.49
C ASP A 229 4.90 -26.67 9.66
N THR A 230 3.61 -26.86 9.92
CA THR A 230 2.76 -27.81 9.20
C THR A 230 1.93 -27.09 8.15
N TYR A 231 2.05 -27.56 6.92
CA TYR A 231 1.23 -27.13 5.78
C TYR A 231 0.11 -28.13 5.52
N THR A 232 -1.12 -27.63 5.36
CA THR A 232 -2.31 -28.42 5.01
C THR A 232 -2.73 -28.10 3.59
N ALA A 233 -3.02 -29.15 2.80
CA ALA A 233 -3.61 -29.01 1.48
C ALA A 233 -5.15 -28.99 1.59
N PHE A 234 -5.77 -28.04 0.88
CA PHE A 234 -7.21 -27.88 0.76
C PHE A 234 -7.59 -28.01 -0.71
N GLU A 235 -8.66 -28.74 -0.98
CA GLU A 235 -9.23 -28.95 -2.30
C GLU A 235 -10.71 -28.58 -2.28
N GLY A 236 -11.18 -27.96 -3.35
CA GLY A 236 -12.59 -27.59 -3.47
C GLY A 236 -12.98 -27.25 -4.89
N THR A 237 -14.19 -26.72 -5.02
CA THR A 237 -14.76 -26.26 -6.29
C THR A 237 -15.35 -24.87 -6.08
N LEU A 238 -15.01 -23.95 -6.98
CA LEU A 238 -15.55 -22.60 -7.01
C LEU A 238 -17.01 -22.58 -7.48
N GLU A 239 -17.70 -21.45 -7.33
CA GLU A 239 -19.09 -21.27 -7.80
C GLU A 239 -19.24 -21.44 -9.32
N ASN A 240 -18.15 -21.24 -10.08
CA ASN A 240 -18.09 -21.45 -11.53
C ASN A 240 -17.69 -22.88 -11.93
N ASP A 241 -17.78 -23.84 -11.00
CA ASP A 241 -17.43 -25.26 -11.15
C ASP A 241 -15.94 -25.55 -11.42
N LEU A 242 -15.05 -24.54 -11.35
CA LEU A 242 -13.61 -24.74 -11.50
C LEU A 242 -12.97 -25.28 -10.20
N PRO A 243 -11.95 -26.15 -10.31
CA PRO A 243 -11.20 -26.62 -9.14
C PRO A 243 -10.43 -25.48 -8.48
N ILE A 244 -10.30 -25.56 -7.16
CA ILE A 244 -9.39 -24.76 -6.36
C ILE A 244 -8.50 -25.68 -5.52
N PHE A 245 -7.21 -25.35 -5.48
CA PHE A 245 -6.21 -26.04 -4.67
C PHE A 245 -5.42 -25.02 -3.84
N ALA A 246 -5.36 -25.21 -2.53
CA ALA A 246 -4.60 -24.35 -1.63
C ALA A 246 -3.66 -25.15 -0.73
N ILE A 247 -2.47 -24.61 -0.48
CA ILE A 247 -1.51 -25.13 0.51
C ILE A 247 -1.28 -24.01 1.52
N ILE A 248 -1.70 -24.23 2.77
CA ILE A 248 -1.70 -23.20 3.80
C ILE A 248 -0.92 -23.67 5.03
N ASN A 249 -0.09 -22.79 5.56
CA ASN A 249 0.64 -22.98 6.81
C ASN A 249 -0.32 -22.88 7.99
N THR A 250 -0.91 -24.01 8.37
CA THR A 250 -1.88 -24.08 9.47
C THR A 250 -1.24 -23.83 10.84
N THR A 251 0.05 -24.10 11.01
CA THR A 251 0.77 -23.74 12.24
C THR A 251 0.80 -22.23 12.44
N LEU A 252 1.02 -21.45 11.37
CA LEU A 252 0.94 -19.99 11.42
C LEU A 252 -0.47 -19.48 11.67
N LEU A 253 -1.50 -20.11 11.08
CA LEU A 253 -2.88 -19.71 11.36
C LEU A 253 -3.24 -19.90 12.84
N ASP A 254 -2.67 -20.88 13.53
CA ASP A 254 -2.91 -21.08 14.97
C ASP A 254 -1.95 -20.24 15.85
N TRP A 255 -0.99 -19.51 15.27
CA TRP A 255 0.00 -18.75 16.03
C TRP A 255 -0.60 -17.48 16.66
N ASP A 256 -0.41 -17.25 17.95
CA ASP A 256 -0.97 -16.07 18.65
C ASP A 256 -0.25 -14.74 18.31
N GLY A 257 0.94 -14.81 17.70
CA GLY A 257 1.77 -13.64 17.42
C GLY A 257 1.40 -12.85 16.15
N LYS A 258 0.28 -13.15 15.48
CA LYS A 258 -0.10 -12.58 14.17
C LYS A 258 0.03 -11.05 14.08
N ALA A 259 -0.42 -10.36 15.14
CA ALA A 259 -0.37 -8.90 15.23
C ALA A 259 1.03 -8.32 15.05
N SER A 260 2.09 -9.07 15.37
CA SER A 260 3.47 -8.62 15.13
C SER A 260 3.86 -8.56 13.64
N HIS A 261 3.11 -9.21 12.76
CA HIS A 261 3.34 -9.27 11.31
C HIS A 261 2.09 -8.78 10.55
N PRO A 262 1.73 -7.49 10.72
CA PRO A 262 0.42 -6.98 10.31
C PRO A 262 0.33 -6.69 8.81
N TRP A 263 1.46 -6.69 8.08
CA TRP A 263 1.47 -6.37 6.66
C TRP A 263 1.33 -7.63 5.85
N ILE A 264 0.23 -7.75 5.13
CA ILE A 264 -0.02 -8.86 4.23
C ILE A 264 0.36 -8.46 2.82
N VAL A 265 1.16 -9.31 2.19
CA VAL A 265 1.47 -9.25 0.77
C VAL A 265 0.71 -10.37 0.08
N THR A 266 -0.08 -10.02 -0.93
CA THR A 266 -0.71 -10.98 -1.83
C THR A 266 -0.09 -10.82 -3.21
N LEU A 267 0.67 -11.82 -3.65
CA LEU A 267 1.18 -11.89 -5.02
C LEU A 267 0.20 -12.67 -5.89
N LYS A 268 -0.01 -12.22 -7.12
CA LYS A 268 -0.95 -12.76 -8.09
C LYS A 268 -0.19 -13.07 -9.38
N ILE A 269 -0.15 -14.34 -9.76
CA ILE A 269 0.49 -14.80 -11.00
C ILE A 269 -0.60 -15.32 -11.93
N SER A 270 -0.88 -14.58 -13.00
CA SER A 270 -1.84 -14.99 -14.04
C SER A 270 -1.15 -15.87 -15.07
N TYR A 271 -1.86 -16.89 -15.55
CA TYR A 271 -1.40 -17.79 -16.61
C TYR A 271 -2.56 -18.23 -17.49
N ASP A 272 -2.30 -19.00 -18.56
CA ASP A 272 -3.35 -19.60 -19.40
C ASP A 272 -3.70 -21.00 -18.87
N GLY A 273 -4.80 -21.11 -18.13
CA GLY A 273 -5.34 -22.38 -17.64
C GLY A 273 -6.49 -22.93 -18.47
N THR A 274 -6.77 -22.38 -19.66
CA THR A 274 -8.00 -22.69 -20.42
C THR A 274 -8.11 -24.14 -20.83
N ALA A 275 -6.98 -24.79 -21.14
CA ALA A 275 -6.92 -26.21 -21.53
C ALA A 275 -6.98 -27.18 -20.33
N THR A 276 -6.91 -26.66 -19.11
CA THR A 276 -6.63 -27.40 -17.87
C THR A 276 -7.63 -27.02 -16.76
N ASN A 277 -8.84 -26.58 -17.14
CA ASN A 277 -9.91 -26.15 -16.23
C ASN A 277 -9.41 -25.15 -15.18
N GLY A 278 -8.62 -24.17 -15.60
CA GLY A 278 -8.07 -23.13 -14.72
C GLY A 278 -6.82 -23.54 -13.94
N MET A 279 -6.37 -24.80 -13.99
CA MET A 279 -5.10 -25.22 -13.37
C MET A 279 -3.91 -24.95 -14.30
N PRO A 280 -2.68 -24.77 -13.82
CA PRO A 280 -1.52 -24.62 -14.69
C PRO A 280 -1.11 -25.97 -15.29
N ASP A 281 -0.46 -25.96 -16.45
CA ASP A 281 0.32 -27.11 -16.90
C ASP A 281 1.60 -27.29 -16.08
N GLN A 282 2.33 -28.39 -16.30
CA GLN A 282 3.52 -28.71 -15.51
C GLN A 282 4.63 -27.67 -15.67
N GLU A 283 4.86 -27.15 -16.89
CA GLU A 283 5.91 -26.16 -17.16
C GLU A 283 5.62 -24.85 -16.44
N THR A 284 4.38 -24.37 -16.52
CA THR A 284 3.92 -23.17 -15.83
C THR A 284 3.94 -23.35 -14.31
N TYR A 285 3.53 -24.53 -13.82
CA TYR A 285 3.58 -24.87 -12.42
C TYR A 285 5.02 -24.81 -11.87
N ASP A 286 5.97 -25.45 -12.55
CA ASP A 286 7.39 -25.48 -12.16
C ASP A 286 8.01 -24.08 -12.20
N LEU A 287 7.61 -23.25 -13.18
CA LEU A 287 8.06 -21.87 -13.29
C LEU A 287 7.57 -21.01 -12.12
N MET A 288 6.29 -21.16 -11.73
CA MET A 288 5.74 -20.45 -10.56
C MET A 288 6.36 -20.93 -9.24
N ASP A 289 6.62 -22.23 -9.09
CA ASP A 289 7.29 -22.79 -7.91
C ASP A 289 8.72 -22.23 -7.79
N LYS A 290 9.45 -22.14 -8.91
CA LYS A 290 10.77 -21.50 -8.95
C LYS A 290 10.70 -20.02 -8.57
N TYR A 291 9.74 -19.27 -9.08
CA TYR A 291 9.55 -17.86 -8.72
C TYR A 291 9.31 -17.71 -7.21
N GLU A 292 8.45 -18.54 -6.62
CA GLU A 292 8.17 -18.52 -5.19
C GLU A 292 9.42 -18.84 -4.36
N GLU A 293 10.22 -19.84 -4.76
CA GLU A 293 11.49 -20.15 -4.09
C GLU A 293 12.47 -18.96 -4.15
N GLU A 294 12.63 -18.34 -5.32
CA GLU A 294 13.51 -17.17 -5.48
C GLU A 294 12.99 -15.95 -4.70
N LEU A 295 11.67 -15.77 -4.62
CA LEU A 295 11.03 -14.74 -3.80
C LEU A 295 11.42 -14.91 -2.34
N MET A 296 11.21 -16.09 -1.78
CA MET A 296 11.53 -16.40 -0.38
C MET A 296 13.01 -16.17 -0.06
N ASN A 297 13.91 -16.47 -1.01
CA ASN A 297 15.35 -16.24 -0.86
C ASN A 297 15.77 -14.77 -1.04
N SER A 298 14.95 -13.95 -1.70
CA SER A 298 15.25 -12.54 -1.98
C SER A 298 14.77 -11.58 -0.88
N LEU A 299 13.82 -12.01 -0.05
CA LEU A 299 13.25 -11.19 1.01
C LEU A 299 14.28 -10.96 2.13
N PRO A 300 14.41 -9.73 2.65
CA PRO A 300 15.35 -9.45 3.74
C PRO A 300 15.02 -10.23 5.03
N ASN A 301 16.03 -10.83 5.67
CA ASN A 301 15.80 -11.59 6.89
C ASN A 301 15.30 -10.75 8.08
N ASP A 302 15.52 -9.44 8.06
CA ASP A 302 15.18 -8.52 9.14
C ASP A 302 13.74 -7.99 9.10
N ILE A 303 12.94 -8.41 8.11
CA ILE A 303 11.51 -8.04 7.99
C ILE A 303 10.55 -9.11 8.48
N GLY A 304 11.10 -10.19 9.05
CA GLY A 304 10.34 -11.29 9.66
C GLY A 304 9.32 -11.92 8.72
N PHE A 305 9.61 -12.06 7.43
CA PHE A 305 8.59 -12.57 6.50
C PHE A 305 8.16 -14.01 6.86
N LEU A 306 6.86 -14.27 6.72
CA LEU A 306 6.23 -15.56 6.99
C LEU A 306 5.41 -15.97 5.77
N ASN A 307 5.62 -17.17 5.24
CA ASN A 307 4.82 -17.72 4.14
C ASN A 307 3.54 -18.35 4.72
N ILE A 308 2.42 -17.65 4.55
CA ILE A 308 1.10 -18.11 5.01
C ILE A 308 0.61 -19.24 4.10
N GLY A 309 0.89 -19.16 2.81
CA GLY A 309 0.57 -20.22 1.87
C GLY A 309 0.25 -19.68 0.49
N ARG A 310 -0.40 -20.52 -0.31
CA ARG A 310 -0.81 -20.20 -1.68
C ARG A 310 -2.10 -20.89 -2.05
N GLU A 311 -2.83 -20.31 -2.99
CA GLU A 311 -3.95 -20.94 -3.67
C GLU A 311 -3.79 -20.85 -5.18
N THR A 312 -4.36 -21.80 -5.91
CA THR A 312 -4.35 -21.86 -7.36
C THR A 312 -5.73 -22.28 -7.84
N ALA A 313 -6.35 -21.41 -8.62
CA ALA A 313 -7.68 -21.60 -9.19
C ALA A 313 -7.90 -20.61 -10.33
N ASP A 314 -8.81 -20.94 -11.26
CA ASP A 314 -9.30 -20.02 -12.29
C ASP A 314 -8.18 -19.24 -13.03
N SER A 315 -7.15 -19.96 -13.46
CA SER A 315 -5.99 -19.41 -14.20
C SER A 315 -5.17 -18.38 -13.42
N LEU A 316 -5.22 -18.44 -12.08
CA LEU A 316 -4.52 -17.56 -11.16
C LEU A 316 -3.87 -18.36 -10.03
N ARG A 317 -2.62 -18.03 -9.72
CA ARG A 317 -2.00 -18.41 -8.44
C ARG A 317 -1.89 -17.19 -7.54
N GLU A 318 -2.39 -17.29 -6.32
CA GLU A 318 -2.16 -16.30 -5.28
C GLU A 318 -1.19 -16.84 -4.22
N ILE A 319 -0.21 -16.03 -3.82
CA ILE A 319 0.77 -16.35 -2.77
C ILE A 319 0.60 -15.32 -1.66
N TYR A 320 0.56 -15.80 -0.41
CA TYR A 320 0.27 -15.00 0.77
C TYR A 320 1.47 -14.98 1.71
N LEU A 321 1.96 -13.77 1.99
CA LEU A 321 3.04 -13.53 2.94
C LEU A 321 2.59 -12.54 4.01
N ALA A 322 3.07 -12.71 5.24
CA ALA A 322 2.97 -11.72 6.30
C ALA A 322 4.36 -11.20 6.67
N CYS A 323 4.49 -9.91 7.00
CA CYS A 323 5.77 -9.31 7.39
C CYS A 323 5.60 -8.19 8.41
N THR A 324 6.68 -7.84 9.09
CA THR A 324 6.69 -6.79 10.12
C THR A 324 6.71 -5.38 9.51
N GLU A 325 7.22 -5.25 8.29
CA GLU A 325 7.30 -3.98 7.56
C GLU A 325 7.18 -4.22 6.05
N PHE A 326 6.58 -3.27 5.33
CA PHE A 326 6.26 -3.47 3.91
C PHE A 326 7.28 -2.86 2.93
N ARG A 327 8.15 -1.93 3.36
CA ARG A 327 8.96 -1.12 2.42
C ARG A 327 10.07 -1.93 1.79
N LYS A 328 10.78 -2.77 2.55
CA LYS A 328 11.82 -3.62 1.96
C LYS A 328 11.19 -4.82 1.26
N ALA A 329 10.07 -5.34 1.76
CA ALA A 329 9.27 -6.35 1.07
C ALA A 329 8.90 -5.89 -0.35
N SER A 330 8.28 -4.71 -0.49
CA SER A 330 7.87 -4.18 -1.80
C SER A 330 9.07 -3.97 -2.74
N ARG A 331 10.21 -3.44 -2.23
CA ARG A 331 11.44 -3.28 -3.02
C ARG A 331 12.02 -4.61 -3.51
N ALA A 332 11.97 -5.66 -2.69
CA ALA A 332 12.46 -6.98 -3.07
C ALA A 332 11.55 -7.62 -4.13
N ILE A 333 10.23 -7.54 -3.92
CA ILE A 333 9.21 -8.04 -4.86
C ILE A 333 9.32 -7.32 -6.20
N ASP A 334 9.39 -5.98 -6.22
CA ASP A 334 9.51 -5.18 -7.45
C ASP A 334 10.74 -5.61 -8.28
N ARG A 335 11.89 -5.83 -7.61
CA ARG A 335 13.12 -6.29 -8.29
C ARG A 335 12.99 -7.68 -8.88
N LEU A 336 12.25 -8.58 -8.22
CA LEU A 336 12.06 -9.93 -8.71
C LEU A 336 11.03 -9.97 -9.85
N ILE A 337 9.92 -9.24 -9.73
CA ILE A 337 8.94 -9.09 -10.82
C ILE A 337 9.63 -8.58 -12.10
N GLU A 338 10.49 -7.58 -11.99
CA GLU A 338 11.22 -7.05 -13.14
C GLU A 338 12.13 -8.09 -13.84
N GLN A 339 12.64 -9.09 -13.10
CA GLN A 339 13.43 -10.19 -13.67
C GLN A 339 12.56 -11.21 -14.42
N TYR A 340 11.30 -11.35 -14.03
CA TYR A 340 10.34 -12.31 -14.60
C TYR A 340 9.34 -11.66 -15.58
N ARG A 341 9.40 -10.35 -15.81
CA ARG A 341 8.38 -9.58 -16.55
C ARG A 341 8.08 -10.08 -17.97
N GLU A 342 9.03 -10.76 -18.62
CA GLU A 342 8.88 -11.27 -19.99
C GLU A 342 8.30 -12.70 -20.03
N ILE A 343 8.20 -13.37 -18.87
CA ILE A 343 7.83 -14.79 -18.75
C ILE A 343 6.65 -15.06 -17.81
N LEU A 344 6.42 -14.20 -16.81
CA LEU A 344 5.27 -14.29 -15.90
C LEU A 344 4.54 -12.95 -15.84
N GLN A 345 3.21 -13.02 -15.80
CA GLN A 345 2.37 -11.87 -15.50
C GLN A 345 2.10 -11.83 -14.00
N ILE A 346 2.85 -10.97 -13.30
CA ILE A 346 2.80 -10.88 -11.84
C ILE A 346 2.34 -9.48 -11.43
N ASP A 347 1.34 -9.42 -10.56
CA ASP A 347 1.01 -8.24 -9.77
C ASP A 347 1.03 -8.60 -8.28
N TYR A 348 1.04 -7.60 -7.41
CA TYR A 348 0.86 -7.81 -5.99
C TYR A 348 0.11 -6.65 -5.35
N SER A 349 -0.45 -6.92 -4.18
CA SER A 349 -1.00 -5.91 -3.28
C SER A 349 -0.36 -6.02 -1.91
N ILE A 350 -0.36 -4.91 -1.18
CA ILE A 350 -0.01 -4.88 0.23
C ILE A 350 -1.13 -4.19 0.96
N TYR A 351 -1.58 -4.79 2.05
CA TYR A 351 -2.57 -4.21 2.95
C TYR A 351 -2.26 -4.58 4.39
N LYS A 352 -2.92 -3.92 5.32
CA LYS A 352 -2.74 -4.15 6.75
C LYS A 352 -3.88 -5.01 7.27
N ASP A 353 -3.53 -6.12 7.91
CA ASP A 353 -4.45 -7.03 8.58
C ASP A 353 -3.73 -7.60 9.80
N LYS A 354 -3.87 -6.93 10.95
CA LYS A 354 -3.14 -7.29 12.18
C LYS A 354 -3.45 -8.71 12.65
N TYR A 355 -4.68 -9.18 12.45
CA TYR A 355 -5.11 -10.47 12.99
C TYR A 355 -5.28 -11.55 11.93
N TRP A 356 -4.88 -11.25 10.70
CA TRP A 356 -4.93 -12.16 9.56
C TRP A 356 -6.36 -12.67 9.30
N LYS A 357 -7.36 -11.79 9.48
CA LYS A 357 -8.77 -12.08 9.24
C LYS A 357 -9.02 -12.57 7.82
N THR A 358 -8.21 -12.13 6.86
CA THR A 358 -8.27 -12.56 5.47
C THR A 358 -8.14 -14.08 5.29
N PHE A 359 -7.41 -14.74 6.19
CA PHE A 359 -7.18 -16.19 6.14
C PHE A 359 -8.15 -16.98 7.02
N GLU A 360 -9.18 -16.35 7.59
CA GLU A 360 -10.15 -17.04 8.44
C GLU A 360 -10.90 -18.17 7.71
N ARG A 361 -11.06 -18.03 6.39
CA ARG A 361 -11.65 -19.07 5.53
C ARG A 361 -10.88 -20.39 5.52
N PHE A 362 -9.63 -20.39 5.97
CA PHE A 362 -8.77 -21.58 6.06
C PHE A 362 -8.69 -22.17 7.47
N TYR A 363 -9.31 -21.53 8.48
CA TYR A 363 -9.48 -22.22 9.76
C TYR A 363 -10.32 -23.46 9.55
N LYS A 364 -9.88 -24.57 10.14
CA LYS A 364 -10.70 -25.78 10.21
C LYS A 364 -12.02 -25.40 10.86
N GLN A 365 -13.11 -25.52 10.13
CA GLN A 365 -14.43 -25.56 10.76
C GLN A 365 -14.37 -26.75 11.73
N ILE A 366 -14.40 -26.45 13.03
CA ILE A 366 -14.70 -27.46 14.02
C ILE A 366 -16.17 -27.79 13.77
N GLU A 367 -16.43 -28.96 13.18
CA GLU A 367 -17.79 -29.51 13.05
C GLU A 367 -18.51 -29.60 14.40
#